data_AF-A0A6N7MA66-F1
#
_entry.id   AF-A0A6N7MA66-F1
#
_cell.length_a   1.000
_cell.length_b   1.000
_cell.length_c   1.000
_cell.angle_alpha   90.00
_cell.angle_beta   90.00
_cell.angle_gamma   90.00
#
_symmetry.space_group_name_H-M   'P 1'
#
loop_
_entity.id
_entity.type
_entity.pdbx_description
1 polymer ?
#
loop_
_entity_poly.entity_id
_entity_poly.type
_entity_poly.pdbx_seq_one_letter_code
_entity_poly.pdbx_strand_id
1 'polypeptide(L)'
;MLLIICSGFLSINGYGQSKARIENIDFNLVGDDIIITYDIINSAPGEKFDIEIEIFTESGKKPDAKSLSGDVGKDVAGGRGKSVTWNFQNDNADLTEGIYVEVNATAHLVPEVKKKPARRGGSLGGAFVKSLVFPGWGNSSISGGPYWLMGFVGYGCIAGSVMMNQQASQSYDDYLKASDAGNRDNLFSDAESKDQLSKLLFGVGAVVWVTDLTILLIKGNNPRTYAYNTSRTSPLVGYTIDPISKKPMLSVRITF
;
A
#
# COMPACT_ATOMS: atom_id res chain seq x y z
N MET A 1 -37.05 19.25 -3.52
CA MET A 1 -36.15 18.16 -3.94
C MET A 1 -35.36 17.71 -2.72
N LEU A 2 -35.71 16.57 -2.15
CA LEU A 2 -35.21 16.09 -0.85
C LEU A 2 -33.87 15.36 -1.05
N LEU A 3 -32.81 15.77 -0.35
CA LEU A 3 -31.47 15.20 -0.47
C LEU A 3 -31.24 14.25 0.71
N ILE A 4 -31.31 12.95 0.45
CA ILE A 4 -31.07 11.88 1.43
C ILE A 4 -29.56 11.63 1.51
N ILE A 5 -28.96 11.95 2.65
CA ILE A 5 -27.56 11.64 2.95
C ILE A 5 -27.53 10.29 3.67
N CYS A 6 -27.18 9.23 2.94
CA CYS A 6 -26.90 7.91 3.51
C CYS A 6 -25.55 7.95 4.26
N SER A 7 -25.62 8.12 5.58
CA SER A 7 -24.50 7.86 6.49
C SER A 7 -24.33 6.34 6.66
N GLY A 8 -23.33 5.77 6.01
CA GLY A 8 -22.92 4.39 6.24
C GLY A 8 -22.01 4.30 7.45
N PHE A 9 -22.46 3.60 8.49
CA PHE A 9 -21.62 3.20 9.62
C PHE A 9 -20.56 2.18 9.14
N LEU A 10 -19.28 2.56 9.25
CA LEU A 10 -18.16 1.64 9.09
C LEU A 10 -17.87 0.98 10.44
N SER A 11 -18.22 -0.30 10.57
CA SER A 11 -17.75 -1.14 11.67
C SER A 11 -16.27 -1.45 11.49
N ILE A 12 -15.43 -0.91 12.37
CA ILE A 12 -14.00 -1.22 12.42
C ILE A 12 -13.83 -2.45 13.31
N ASN A 13 -13.67 -3.63 12.72
CA ASN A 13 -13.23 -4.81 13.47
C ASN A 13 -11.73 -4.64 13.79
N GLY A 14 -11.40 -4.36 15.05
CA GLY A 14 -10.04 -4.35 15.54
C GLY A 14 -9.49 -5.77 15.62
N TYR A 15 -8.52 -6.10 14.76
CA TYR A 15 -7.70 -7.31 14.88
C TYR A 15 -6.41 -6.93 15.62
N GLY A 16 -5.98 -7.69 16.64
CA GLY A 16 -4.64 -7.44 17.17
C GLY A 16 -4.11 -8.20 18.37
N GLN A 17 -4.86 -9.09 19.03
CA GLN A 17 -4.32 -9.90 20.13
C GLN A 17 -4.73 -11.36 20.00
N SER A 18 -3.75 -12.26 20.13
CA SER A 18 -3.99 -13.70 20.22
C SER A 18 -4.90 -14.00 21.41
N LYS A 19 -5.85 -14.91 21.24
CA LYS A 19 -6.68 -15.44 22.33
C LYS A 19 -6.21 -16.83 22.78
N ALA A 20 -5.07 -17.29 22.26
CA ALA A 20 -4.56 -18.61 22.54
C ALA A 20 -4.08 -18.72 23.98
N ARG A 21 -4.19 -19.93 24.55
CA ARG A 21 -3.65 -20.25 25.88
C ARG A 21 -3.23 -21.72 25.96
N ILE A 22 -2.32 -22.01 26.88
CA ILE A 22 -1.85 -23.37 27.17
C ILE A 22 -2.77 -24.02 28.21
N GLU A 23 -3.18 -25.26 27.95
CA GLU A 23 -3.94 -26.11 28.87
C GLU A 23 -3.41 -27.55 28.85
N ASN A 24 -3.88 -28.37 29.80
CA ASN A 24 -3.60 -29.81 29.88
C ASN A 24 -2.11 -30.17 29.87
N ILE A 25 -1.29 -29.41 30.60
CA ILE A 25 0.13 -29.73 30.78
C ILE A 25 0.22 -30.99 31.65
N ASP A 26 0.88 -32.02 31.13
CA ASP A 26 1.21 -33.25 31.82
C ASP A 26 2.63 -33.69 31.42
N PHE A 27 3.28 -34.50 32.24
CA PHE A 27 4.60 -35.03 31.90
C PHE A 27 4.82 -36.41 32.49
N ASN A 28 5.58 -37.24 31.77
CA ASN A 28 5.89 -38.60 32.18
C ASN A 28 7.37 -38.92 31.94
N LEU A 29 7.97 -39.67 32.85
CA LEU A 29 9.33 -40.18 32.71
C LEU A 29 9.30 -41.52 31.95
N VAL A 30 10.02 -41.60 30.84
CA VAL A 30 10.15 -42.81 30.02
C VAL A 30 11.63 -43.08 29.79
N GLY A 31 12.22 -43.94 30.63
CA GLY A 31 13.65 -44.18 30.62
C GLY A 31 14.41 -42.92 31.04
N ASP A 32 15.28 -42.43 30.14
CA ASP A 32 16.10 -41.23 30.34
C ASP A 32 15.46 -39.95 29.75
N ASP A 33 14.22 -40.05 29.28
CA ASP A 33 13.49 -38.95 28.67
C ASP A 33 12.29 -38.53 29.52
N ILE A 34 12.11 -37.22 29.68
CA ILE A 34 10.86 -36.63 30.18
C ILE A 34 10.03 -36.20 28.98
N ILE A 35 8.84 -36.78 28.85
CA ILE A 35 7.88 -36.45 27.80
C ILE A 35 6.84 -35.50 28.40
N ILE A 36 6.86 -34.25 27.96
CA ILE A 36 5.95 -33.17 28.36
C ILE A 36 4.89 -33.04 27.26
N THR A 37 3.62 -33.16 27.64
CA THR A 37 2.48 -32.97 26.72
C THR A 37 1.64 -31.77 27.11
N TYR A 38 1.12 -31.04 26.12
CA TYR A 38 0.29 -29.85 26.35
C TYR A 38 -0.63 -29.54 25.16
N ASP A 39 -1.62 -28.67 25.38
CA ASP A 39 -2.54 -28.20 24.35
C ASP A 39 -2.46 -26.68 24.16
N ILE A 40 -2.42 -26.22 22.91
CA ILE A 40 -2.57 -24.79 22.55
C ILE A 40 -3.98 -24.56 22.02
N ILE A 41 -4.89 -24.13 22.90
CA ILE A 41 -6.30 -23.92 22.56
C ILE A 41 -6.59 -22.46 22.17
N ASN A 42 -7.72 -22.22 21.49
CA ASN A 42 -8.14 -20.90 20.99
C ASN A 42 -7.12 -20.20 20.06
N SER A 43 -6.25 -20.98 19.43
CA SER A 43 -5.38 -20.52 18.36
C SER A 43 -6.17 -20.30 17.07
N ALA A 44 -5.89 -19.20 16.36
CA ALA A 44 -6.46 -18.96 15.05
C ALA A 44 -5.81 -19.86 13.98
N PRO A 45 -6.52 -20.21 12.89
CA PRO A 45 -5.91 -20.97 11.79
C PRO A 45 -4.66 -20.27 11.24
N GLY A 46 -3.53 -20.97 11.20
CA GLY A 46 -2.25 -20.44 10.70
C GLY A 46 -1.44 -19.64 11.72
N GLU A 47 -1.95 -19.46 12.95
CA GLU A 47 -1.20 -18.86 14.04
C GLU A 47 -0.06 -19.78 14.50
N LYS A 48 1.08 -19.16 14.81
CA LYS A 48 2.30 -19.83 15.25
C LYS A 48 2.77 -19.27 16.58
N PHE A 49 3.42 -20.12 17.35
CA PHE A 49 3.85 -19.85 18.71
C PHE A 49 5.33 -20.18 18.86
N ASP A 50 6.05 -19.33 19.59
CA ASP A 50 7.37 -19.66 20.12
C ASP A 50 7.15 -20.30 21.49
N ILE A 51 7.53 -21.57 21.62
CA ILE A 51 7.34 -22.39 22.81
C ILE A 51 8.65 -22.50 23.57
N GLU A 52 8.61 -22.11 24.83
CA GLU A 52 9.72 -22.20 25.77
C GLU A 52 9.31 -23.08 26.96
N ILE A 53 10.21 -23.95 27.37
CA ILE A 53 9.99 -24.88 28.48
C ILE A 53 10.93 -24.48 29.61
N GLU A 54 10.38 -24.17 30.76
CA GLU A 54 11.13 -23.96 31.99
C GLU A 54 10.89 -25.13 32.95
N ILE A 55 11.98 -25.69 33.48
CA ILE A 55 11.94 -26.78 34.43
C ILE A 55 12.60 -26.31 35.72
N PHE A 56 11.97 -26.61 36.85
CA PHE A 56 12.50 -26.27 38.17
C PHE A 56 12.28 -27.42 39.16
N THR A 57 13.25 -27.63 40.03
CA THR A 57 13.16 -28.62 41.12
C THR A 57 12.34 -28.08 42.29
N GLU A 58 11.98 -28.95 43.24
CA GLU A 58 11.38 -28.54 44.52
C GLU A 58 12.23 -27.52 45.30
N SER A 59 13.55 -27.59 45.19
CA SER A 59 14.47 -26.59 45.75
C SER A 59 14.51 -25.27 44.97
N GLY A 60 13.81 -25.16 43.84
CA GLY A 60 13.79 -23.98 42.97
C GLY A 60 15.01 -23.85 42.06
N LYS A 61 15.86 -24.89 41.98
CA LYS A 61 16.97 -24.94 41.03
C LYS A 61 16.41 -25.13 39.62
N LYS A 62 16.95 -24.38 38.65
CA LYS A 62 16.61 -24.50 37.23
C LYS A 62 17.69 -25.30 36.49
N PRO A 63 17.46 -26.56 36.12
CA PRO A 63 18.37 -27.31 35.26
C PRO A 63 18.47 -26.66 33.88
N ASP A 64 19.65 -26.74 33.25
CA ASP A 64 19.87 -26.19 31.92
C ASP A 64 19.40 -27.18 30.84
N ALA A 65 18.09 -27.18 30.58
CA ALA A 65 17.43 -28.11 29.67
C ALA A 65 17.68 -27.74 28.19
N LYS A 66 18.80 -28.20 27.62
CA LYS A 66 19.19 -27.92 26.23
C LYS A 66 18.79 -29.01 25.26
N SER A 67 18.68 -30.24 25.72
CA SER A 67 18.37 -31.43 24.92
C SER A 67 16.86 -31.59 24.66
N LEU A 68 16.18 -30.50 24.31
CA LEU A 68 14.74 -30.48 24.02
C LEU A 68 14.48 -30.79 22.55
N SER A 69 13.45 -31.60 22.28
CA SER A 69 13.00 -31.95 20.93
C SER A 69 11.48 -32.09 20.84
N GLY A 70 10.91 -32.00 19.65
CA GLY A 70 9.45 -32.06 19.41
C GLY A 70 8.82 -30.70 19.14
N ASP A 71 7.63 -30.44 19.69
CA ASP A 71 6.89 -29.18 19.58
C ASP A 71 7.46 -28.11 20.53
N VAL A 72 8.72 -27.70 20.32
CA VAL A 72 9.45 -26.69 21.12
C VAL A 72 10.20 -25.73 20.22
N GLY A 73 10.44 -24.50 20.69
CA GLY A 73 11.12 -23.46 19.93
C GLY A 73 10.14 -22.71 19.02
N LYS A 74 10.62 -22.30 17.84
CA LYS A 74 9.89 -21.34 16.99
C LYS A 74 8.86 -22.00 16.09
N ASP A 75 7.86 -21.20 15.69
CA ASP A 75 6.89 -21.54 14.66
C ASP A 75 6.02 -22.79 14.93
N VAL A 76 5.79 -23.12 16.21
CA VAL A 76 4.93 -24.24 16.61
C VAL A 76 3.48 -23.91 16.27
N ALA A 77 2.81 -24.79 15.53
CA ALA A 77 1.40 -24.59 15.17
C ALA A 77 0.51 -24.77 16.40
N GLY A 78 -0.56 -23.97 16.51
CA GLY A 78 -1.61 -24.22 17.49
C GLY A 78 -2.29 -25.59 17.33
N GLY A 79 -2.97 -26.07 18.37
CA GLY A 79 -3.67 -27.36 18.37
C GLY A 79 -3.43 -28.19 19.62
N ARG A 80 -4.06 -29.36 19.68
CA ARG A 80 -3.97 -30.31 20.79
C ARG A 80 -2.91 -31.38 20.57
N GLY A 81 -2.47 -32.01 21.66
CA GLY A 81 -1.56 -33.16 21.64
C GLY A 81 -0.13 -32.77 21.26
N LYS A 82 0.31 -31.59 21.70
CA LYS A 82 1.71 -31.16 21.53
C LYS A 82 2.60 -31.93 22.48
N SER A 83 3.81 -32.24 22.05
CA SER A 83 4.76 -33.01 22.86
C SER A 83 6.17 -32.47 22.74
N VAL A 84 6.84 -32.36 23.87
CA VAL A 84 8.27 -32.04 23.97
C VAL A 84 8.96 -33.15 24.75
N THR A 85 10.10 -33.61 24.23
CA THR A 85 10.92 -34.62 24.88
C THR A 85 12.22 -33.98 25.34
N TRP A 86 12.53 -34.15 26.61
CA TRP A 86 13.78 -33.69 27.22
C TRP A 86 14.62 -34.87 27.70
N ASN A 87 15.88 -34.96 27.24
CA ASN A 87 16.81 -35.99 27.71
C ASN A 87 17.72 -35.43 28.82
N PHE A 88 17.27 -35.55 30.06
CA PHE A 88 17.96 -34.92 31.19
C PHE A 88 19.38 -35.46 31.44
N GLN A 89 19.68 -36.70 31.04
CA GLN A 89 21.02 -37.28 31.12
C GLN A 89 22.02 -36.58 30.19
N ASN A 90 21.63 -36.26 28.97
CA ASN A 90 22.47 -35.53 28.01
C ASN A 90 22.86 -34.14 28.53
N ASP A 91 22.01 -33.53 29.36
CA ASP A 91 22.27 -32.23 29.97
C ASP A 91 22.95 -32.33 31.35
N ASN A 92 23.31 -33.56 31.80
CA ASN A 92 23.86 -33.84 33.12
C ASN A 92 22.98 -33.29 34.27
N ALA A 93 21.66 -33.28 34.07
CA ALA A 93 20.72 -32.84 35.09
C ALA A 93 20.45 -33.99 36.07
N ASP A 94 20.52 -33.69 37.36
CA ASP A 94 20.17 -34.65 38.42
C ASP A 94 18.71 -34.46 38.84
N LEU A 95 17.91 -35.53 38.75
CA LEU A 95 16.48 -35.57 39.06
C LEU A 95 16.22 -36.34 40.37
N THR A 96 17.02 -36.07 41.39
CA THR A 96 16.86 -36.64 42.74
C THR A 96 15.68 -36.06 43.50
N GLU A 97 15.19 -34.90 43.08
CA GLU A 97 14.05 -34.18 43.67
C GLU A 97 12.86 -34.16 42.71
N GLY A 98 11.66 -33.88 43.24
CA GLY A 98 10.50 -33.57 42.40
C GLY A 98 10.77 -32.39 41.48
N ILE A 99 10.15 -32.41 40.30
CA ILE A 99 10.25 -31.33 39.32
C ILE A 99 8.88 -30.74 39.00
N TYR A 100 8.91 -29.50 38.55
CA TYR A 100 7.79 -28.76 38.00
C TYR A 100 8.17 -28.29 36.60
N VAL A 101 7.18 -28.28 35.71
CA VAL A 101 7.33 -27.89 34.31
C VAL A 101 6.39 -26.74 34.01
N GLU A 102 6.93 -25.67 33.46
CA GLU A 102 6.18 -24.52 32.96
C GLU A 102 6.36 -24.42 31.44
N VAL A 103 5.23 -24.28 30.74
CA VAL A 103 5.19 -24.17 29.27
C VAL A 103 4.74 -22.77 28.92
N ASN A 104 5.66 -21.98 28.37
CA ASN A 104 5.41 -20.61 27.92
C ASN A 104 5.21 -20.57 26.41
N ALA A 105 4.15 -19.89 25.97
CA ALA A 105 3.83 -19.74 24.56
C ALA A 105 3.71 -18.26 24.20
N THR A 106 4.64 -17.76 23.40
CA THR A 106 4.58 -16.40 22.86
C THR A 106 4.02 -16.44 21.45
N ALA A 107 2.84 -15.84 21.27
CA ALA A 107 2.26 -15.68 19.94
C ALA A 107 3.07 -14.63 19.18
N HIS A 108 3.82 -15.07 18.18
CA HIS A 108 4.28 -14.17 17.15
C HIS A 108 3.21 -14.18 16.07
N LEU A 109 2.68 -13.00 15.75
CA LEU A 109 2.14 -12.80 14.43
C LEU A 109 3.32 -13.08 13.50
N VAL A 110 3.45 -14.31 12.99
CA VAL A 110 4.03 -14.51 11.68
C VAL A 110 3.25 -13.50 10.88
N PRO A 111 3.85 -12.38 10.42
CA PRO A 111 3.14 -11.54 9.51
C PRO A 111 2.76 -12.52 8.43
N GLU A 112 1.46 -12.81 8.30
CA GLU A 112 1.00 -13.56 7.17
C GLU A 112 1.79 -12.92 6.05
N VAL A 113 2.60 -13.71 5.34
CA VAL A 113 2.93 -13.34 3.99
C VAL A 113 1.54 -13.24 3.43
N LYS A 114 0.98 -12.04 3.46
CA LYS A 114 -0.25 -11.68 2.81
C LYS A 114 0.16 -12.07 1.42
N LYS A 115 -0.22 -13.28 0.99
CA LYS A 115 -0.54 -13.54 -0.38
C LYS A 115 -1.61 -12.50 -0.58
N LYS A 116 -1.15 -11.29 -0.96
CA LYS A 116 -1.97 -10.12 -1.18
C LYS A 116 -3.08 -10.74 -2.02
N PRO A 117 -4.36 -10.67 -1.59
CA PRO A 117 -5.43 -11.19 -2.44
C PRO A 117 -5.12 -10.61 -3.81
N ALA A 118 -5.06 -11.43 -4.85
CA ALA A 118 -4.69 -11.02 -6.19
C ALA A 118 -5.56 -9.81 -6.55
N ARG A 119 -5.09 -8.61 -6.21
CA ARG A 119 -5.83 -7.37 -6.34
C ARG A 119 -5.61 -7.07 -7.78
N ARG A 120 -6.70 -7.10 -8.54
CA ARG A 120 -6.83 -6.64 -9.92
C ARG A 120 -5.81 -5.54 -10.25
N GLY A 121 -4.58 -5.91 -10.59
CA GLY A 121 -3.78 -5.12 -11.50
C GLY A 121 -4.64 -5.11 -12.74
N GLY A 122 -5.18 -3.94 -13.09
CA GLY A 122 -6.00 -3.83 -14.29
C GLY A 122 -5.23 -4.47 -15.44
N SER A 123 -5.93 -5.19 -16.33
CA SER A 123 -5.28 -5.71 -17.53
C SER A 123 -4.59 -4.56 -18.24
N LEU A 124 -3.42 -4.80 -18.84
CA LEU A 124 -2.70 -3.78 -19.60
C LEU A 124 -3.62 -3.09 -20.62
N GLY A 125 -4.52 -3.86 -21.25
CA GLY A 125 -5.56 -3.32 -22.12
C GLY A 125 -6.52 -2.35 -21.42
N GLY A 126 -7.02 -2.69 -20.22
CA GLY A 126 -7.86 -1.78 -19.44
C GLY A 126 -7.14 -0.53 -18.98
N ALA A 127 -5.85 -0.62 -18.65
CA ALA A 127 -5.03 0.56 -18.34
C ALA A 127 -4.73 1.40 -19.58
N PHE A 128 -4.51 0.77 -20.74
CA PHE A 128 -4.27 1.44 -22.01
C PHE A 128 -5.45 2.30 -22.43
N VAL A 129 -6.67 1.74 -22.39
CA VAL A 129 -7.90 2.50 -22.65
C VAL A 129 -8.04 3.70 -21.71
N LYS A 130 -7.73 3.52 -20.42
CA LYS A 130 -7.76 4.63 -19.46
C LYS A 130 -6.77 5.74 -19.79
N SER A 131 -5.52 5.39 -20.13
CA SER A 131 -4.49 6.37 -20.52
C SER A 131 -4.81 7.07 -21.85
N LEU A 132 -5.50 6.39 -22.76
CA LEU A 132 -6.00 6.99 -24.01
C LEU A 132 -7.03 8.09 -23.75
N VAL A 133 -7.99 7.81 -22.86
CA VAL A 133 -9.02 8.77 -22.47
C VAL A 133 -8.43 9.89 -21.63
N PHE A 134 -7.58 9.57 -20.66
CA PHE A 134 -6.99 10.54 -19.76
C PHE A 134 -5.53 10.19 -19.45
N PRO A 135 -4.55 11.01 -19.87
CA PRO A 135 -3.13 10.75 -19.64
C PRO A 135 -2.84 10.55 -18.17
N GLY A 136 -2.15 9.47 -17.86
CA GLY A 136 -1.73 9.12 -16.52
C GLY A 136 -2.73 8.30 -15.73
N TRP A 137 -3.98 8.13 -16.19
CA TRP A 137 -4.98 7.33 -15.47
C TRP A 137 -4.67 5.83 -15.53
N GLY A 138 -4.24 5.33 -16.69
CA GLY A 138 -3.79 3.94 -16.84
C GLY A 138 -2.57 3.65 -15.96
N ASN A 139 -1.58 4.53 -16.01
CA ASN A 139 -0.34 4.43 -15.25
C ASN A 139 -0.59 4.47 -13.73
N SER A 140 -1.46 5.37 -13.27
CA SER A 140 -1.89 5.44 -11.86
C SER A 140 -2.62 4.16 -11.40
N SER A 141 -3.37 3.52 -12.31
CA SER A 141 -4.06 2.24 -12.03
C SER A 141 -3.11 1.04 -11.89
N ILE A 142 -1.94 1.05 -12.56
CA ILE A 142 -0.99 -0.07 -12.55
C ILE A 142 0.09 0.11 -11.47
N SER A 143 0.80 1.24 -11.47
CA SER A 143 1.98 1.40 -10.59
C SER A 143 1.69 2.10 -9.27
N GLY A 144 0.50 2.70 -9.13
CA GLY A 144 0.29 3.75 -8.13
C GLY A 144 1.13 4.99 -8.42
N GLY A 145 0.78 6.12 -7.81
CA GLY A 145 1.49 7.40 -7.95
C GLY A 145 0.70 8.49 -8.67
N PRO A 146 1.17 9.74 -8.60
CA PRO A 146 0.43 10.94 -9.01
C PRO A 146 0.43 11.19 -10.52
N TYR A 147 0.42 10.13 -11.34
CA TYR A 147 0.43 10.22 -12.81
C TYR A 147 -0.78 10.98 -13.38
N TRP A 148 -1.88 11.07 -12.62
CA TRP A 148 -3.06 11.87 -12.97
C TRP A 148 -2.74 13.35 -13.25
N LEU A 149 -1.63 13.89 -12.73
CA LEU A 149 -1.16 15.24 -13.04
C LEU A 149 -0.85 15.44 -14.53
N MET A 150 -0.39 14.39 -15.22
CA MET A 150 -0.14 14.41 -16.66
C MET A 150 -1.42 14.77 -17.43
N GLY A 151 -2.57 14.27 -16.99
CA GLY A 151 -3.84 14.59 -17.63
C GLY A 151 -4.23 16.06 -17.42
N PHE A 152 -4.00 16.66 -16.25
CA PHE A 152 -4.23 18.09 -16.06
C PHE A 152 -3.35 18.94 -16.98
N VAL A 153 -2.06 18.61 -17.07
CA VAL A 153 -1.13 19.32 -17.96
C VAL A 153 -1.55 19.14 -19.42
N GLY A 154 -1.81 17.90 -19.83
CA GLY A 154 -2.22 17.57 -21.19
C GLY A 154 -3.50 18.30 -21.60
N TYR A 155 -4.58 18.16 -20.83
CA TYR A 155 -5.85 18.81 -21.14
C TYR A 155 -5.75 20.34 -21.06
N GLY A 156 -5.00 20.89 -20.10
CA GLY A 156 -4.76 22.32 -20.01
C GLY A 156 -4.08 22.87 -21.27
N CYS A 157 -3.07 22.16 -21.78
CA CYS A 157 -2.40 22.50 -23.03
C CYS A 157 -3.33 22.42 -24.25
N ILE A 158 -4.12 21.35 -24.39
CA ILE A 158 -5.06 21.20 -25.53
C ILE A 158 -6.15 22.27 -25.48
N ALA A 159 -6.77 22.49 -24.31
CA ALA A 159 -7.80 23.53 -24.14
C ALA A 159 -7.22 24.93 -24.39
N GLY A 160 -6.05 25.22 -23.83
CA GLY A 160 -5.33 26.47 -24.06
C GLY A 160 -5.00 26.69 -25.54
N SER A 161 -4.60 25.64 -26.25
CA SER A 161 -4.37 25.70 -27.70
C SER A 161 -5.61 26.13 -28.46
N VAL A 162 -6.76 25.50 -28.21
CA VAL A 162 -8.04 25.85 -28.87
C VAL A 162 -8.43 27.30 -28.59
N MET A 163 -8.33 27.74 -27.33
CA MET A 163 -8.64 29.13 -26.95
C MET A 163 -7.72 30.14 -27.65
N MET A 164 -6.42 29.86 -27.69
CA MET A 164 -5.45 30.74 -28.36
C MET A 164 -5.66 30.77 -29.86
N ASN A 165 -6.01 29.65 -30.49
CA ASN A 165 -6.34 29.62 -31.91
C ASN A 165 -7.59 30.45 -32.24
N GLN A 166 -8.62 30.35 -31.38
CA GLN A 166 -9.83 31.15 -31.52
C GLN A 166 -9.53 32.66 -31.39
N GLN A 167 -8.70 33.04 -30.42
CA GLN A 167 -8.28 34.44 -30.26
C GLN A 167 -7.39 34.92 -31.41
N ALA A 168 -6.51 34.06 -31.95
CA ALA A 168 -5.71 34.37 -33.13
C ALA A 168 -6.60 34.68 -34.34
N SER A 169 -7.65 33.87 -34.53
CA SER A 169 -8.64 34.08 -35.60
C SER A 169 -9.38 35.41 -35.44
N GLN A 170 -9.79 35.76 -34.22
CA GLN A 170 -10.44 37.04 -33.93
C GLN A 170 -9.51 38.23 -34.20
N SER A 171 -8.26 38.19 -33.72
CA SER A 171 -7.27 39.23 -33.99
C SER A 171 -6.99 39.38 -35.49
N TYR A 172 -7.01 38.27 -36.24
CA TYR A 172 -6.86 38.29 -37.69
C TYR A 172 -8.06 38.91 -38.40
N ASP A 173 -9.29 38.58 -37.97
CA ASP A 173 -10.50 39.20 -38.52
C ASP A 173 -10.53 40.73 -38.26
N ASP A 174 -10.05 41.16 -37.09
CA ASP A 174 -9.95 42.58 -36.75
C ASP A 174 -8.84 43.27 -37.55
N TYR A 175 -7.72 42.60 -37.81
CA TYR A 175 -6.68 43.05 -38.75
C TYR A 175 -7.27 43.34 -40.14
N LEU A 176 -8.14 42.47 -40.67
CA LEU A 176 -8.78 42.66 -41.97
C LEU A 176 -9.73 43.86 -42.01
N LYS A 177 -10.30 44.26 -40.87
CA LYS A 177 -11.23 45.39 -40.74
C LYS A 177 -10.53 46.72 -40.42
N ALA A 178 -9.28 46.70 -39.99
CA ALA A 178 -8.57 47.89 -39.53
C ALA A 178 -8.14 48.82 -40.69
N SER A 179 -8.58 50.08 -40.66
CA SER A 179 -8.22 51.08 -41.67
C SER A 179 -6.85 51.72 -41.44
N ASP A 180 -6.40 51.81 -40.18
CA ASP A 180 -5.12 52.40 -39.80
C ASP A 180 -3.96 51.39 -39.95
N ALA A 181 -2.83 51.85 -40.50
CA ALA A 181 -1.68 50.98 -40.78
C ALA A 181 -0.96 50.51 -39.50
N GLY A 182 -0.80 51.38 -38.50
CA GLY A 182 -0.12 51.02 -37.26
C GLY A 182 -0.93 50.04 -36.41
N ASN A 183 -2.25 50.24 -36.34
CA ASN A 183 -3.16 49.32 -35.67
C ASN A 183 -3.20 47.96 -36.38
N ARG A 184 -3.13 47.96 -37.71
CA ARG A 184 -3.11 46.75 -38.54
C ARG A 184 -1.86 45.90 -38.25
N ASP A 185 -0.68 46.48 -38.19
CA ASP A 185 0.55 45.74 -37.89
C ASP A 185 0.51 45.11 -36.49
N ASN A 186 -0.02 45.82 -35.49
CA ASN A 186 -0.17 45.30 -34.14
C ASN A 186 -1.14 44.10 -34.08
N LEU A 187 -2.29 44.20 -34.75
CA LEU A 187 -3.29 43.13 -34.81
C LEU A 187 -2.76 41.88 -35.54
N PHE A 188 -1.99 42.08 -36.61
CA PHE A 188 -1.35 40.99 -37.32
C PHE A 188 -0.32 40.26 -36.45
N SER A 189 0.57 41.02 -35.79
CA SER A 189 1.59 40.47 -34.87
C SER A 189 0.96 39.73 -33.69
N ASP A 190 -0.13 40.26 -33.13
CA ASP A 190 -0.89 39.61 -32.06
C ASP A 190 -1.55 38.31 -32.53
N ALA A 191 -2.15 38.30 -33.73
CA ALA A 191 -2.71 37.09 -34.33
C ALA A 191 -1.64 36.01 -34.54
N GLU A 192 -0.47 36.39 -35.06
CA GLU A 192 0.65 35.47 -35.29
C GLU A 192 1.20 34.89 -33.96
N SER A 193 1.38 35.73 -32.94
CA SER A 193 1.86 35.29 -31.63
C SER A 193 0.91 34.28 -30.98
N LYS A 194 -0.40 34.54 -31.02
CA LYS A 194 -1.44 33.64 -30.49
C LYS A 194 -1.50 32.32 -31.25
N ASP A 195 -1.35 32.34 -32.57
CA ASP A 195 -1.29 31.12 -33.39
C ASP A 195 -0.05 30.27 -33.07
N GLN A 196 1.13 30.89 -32.94
CA GLN A 196 2.35 30.19 -32.53
C GLN A 196 2.20 29.56 -31.14
N LEU A 197 1.66 30.30 -30.17
CA LEU A 197 1.40 29.78 -28.83
C LEU A 197 0.39 28.62 -28.85
N SER A 198 -0.66 28.73 -29.67
CA SER A 198 -1.64 27.66 -29.86
C SER A 198 -0.99 26.37 -30.36
N LYS A 199 -0.15 26.47 -31.39
CA LYS A 199 0.58 25.33 -31.97
C LYS A 199 1.54 24.71 -30.96
N LEU A 200 2.26 25.54 -30.20
CA LEU A 200 3.15 25.08 -29.14
C LEU A 200 2.39 24.29 -28.06
N LEU A 201 1.29 24.86 -27.54
CA LEU A 201 0.48 24.21 -26.52
C LEU A 201 -0.11 22.89 -27.04
N PHE A 202 -0.59 22.84 -28.28
CA PHE A 202 -1.06 21.62 -28.89
C PHE A 202 0.03 20.55 -28.95
N GLY A 203 1.23 20.94 -29.41
CA GLY A 203 2.39 20.05 -29.48
C GLY A 203 2.80 19.48 -28.12
N VAL A 204 2.86 20.33 -27.08
CA VAL A 204 3.14 19.89 -25.70
C VAL A 204 2.07 18.92 -25.22
N GLY A 205 0.79 19.22 -25.44
CA GLY A 205 -0.31 18.32 -25.10
C GLY A 205 -0.16 16.95 -25.77
N ALA A 206 0.12 16.91 -27.08
CA ALA A 206 0.34 15.66 -27.82
C ALA A 206 1.53 14.86 -27.27
N VAL A 207 2.66 15.53 -26.97
CA VAL A 207 3.85 14.88 -26.40
C VAL A 207 3.55 14.26 -25.04
N VAL A 208 2.76 14.91 -24.20
CA VAL A 208 2.32 14.37 -22.89
C VAL A 208 1.53 13.07 -23.07
N TRP A 209 0.60 13.02 -24.03
CA TRP A 209 -0.16 11.80 -24.33
C TRP A 209 0.73 10.65 -24.79
N VAL A 210 1.62 10.90 -25.76
CA VAL A 210 2.55 9.88 -26.29
C VAL A 210 3.48 9.37 -25.20
N THR A 211 4.00 10.27 -24.37
CA THR A 211 4.89 9.92 -23.26
C THR A 211 4.19 9.02 -22.24
N ASP A 212 2.94 9.33 -21.87
CA ASP A 212 2.19 8.49 -20.92
C ASP A 212 1.96 7.08 -21.45
N LEU A 213 1.53 6.95 -22.71
CA LEU A 213 1.33 5.65 -23.36
C LEU A 213 2.63 4.85 -23.43
N THR A 214 3.74 5.51 -23.73
CA THR A 214 5.07 4.86 -23.79
C THR A 214 5.49 4.32 -22.43
N ILE A 215 5.36 5.12 -21.36
CA ILE A 215 5.67 4.70 -20.00
C ILE A 215 4.77 3.52 -19.58
N LEU A 216 3.48 3.58 -19.93
CA LEU A 216 2.54 2.51 -19.63
C LEU A 216 2.94 1.18 -20.28
N LEU A 217 3.35 1.21 -21.55
CA LEU A 217 3.78 0.00 -22.28
C LEU A 217 5.05 -0.60 -21.67
N ILE A 218 6.06 0.23 -21.35
CA ILE A 218 7.31 -0.22 -20.72
C ILE A 218 7.02 -0.88 -19.36
N LYS A 219 6.12 -0.30 -18.56
CA LYS A 219 5.74 -0.87 -17.26
C LYS A 219 4.87 -2.11 -17.39
N GLY A 220 3.98 -2.15 -18.38
CA GLY A 220 3.10 -3.29 -18.65
C GLY A 220 3.86 -4.58 -18.93
N ASN A 221 5.04 -4.49 -19.55
CA ASN A 221 5.89 -5.62 -19.90
C ASN A 221 6.78 -6.11 -18.73
N ASN A 222 6.81 -5.41 -17.60
CA ASN A 222 7.62 -5.80 -16.43
C ASN A 222 6.76 -6.52 -15.37
N PRO A 223 6.93 -7.83 -15.16
CA PRO A 223 6.09 -8.61 -14.24
C PRO A 223 6.26 -8.20 -12.76
N ARG A 224 7.34 -7.48 -12.42
CA ARG A 224 7.61 -6.98 -11.06
C ARG A 224 6.83 -5.71 -10.70
N THR A 225 6.29 -4.97 -11.69
CA THR A 225 5.69 -3.65 -11.48
C THR A 225 4.29 -3.71 -10.83
N TYR A 226 3.66 -4.89 -10.83
CA TYR A 226 2.35 -5.13 -10.19
C TYR A 226 2.42 -5.34 -8.66
N ALA A 227 3.62 -5.33 -8.07
CA ALA A 227 3.82 -5.61 -6.65
C ALA A 227 3.97 -4.37 -5.74
N TYR A 228 3.83 -3.15 -6.27
CA TYR A 228 4.07 -1.95 -5.47
C TYR A 228 2.97 -1.71 -4.43
N ASN A 229 3.38 -1.44 -3.20
CA ASN A 229 2.49 -1.16 -2.08
C ASN A 229 1.94 0.26 -2.26
N THR A 230 0.64 0.40 -2.50
CA THR A 230 -0.01 1.70 -2.61
C THR A 230 -0.08 2.33 -1.22
N SER A 231 0.95 3.08 -0.81
CA SER A 231 0.73 4.18 0.11
C SER A 231 -0.25 5.10 -0.60
N ARG A 232 -1.49 5.21 -0.09
CA ARG A 232 -2.52 6.10 -0.65
C ARG A 232 -1.99 7.54 -0.57
N THR A 233 -1.26 7.98 -1.58
CA THR A 233 -0.99 9.39 -1.86
C THR A 233 -2.31 9.99 -2.31
N SER A 234 -3.16 10.34 -1.35
CA SER A 234 -4.43 11.00 -1.62
C SER A 234 -4.13 12.50 -1.66
N PRO A 235 -4.11 13.15 -2.84
CA PRO A 235 -3.99 14.60 -2.87
C PRO A 235 -5.20 15.18 -2.14
N LEU A 236 -4.96 15.90 -1.05
CA LEU A 236 -6.01 16.63 -0.36
C LEU A 236 -6.09 17.99 -1.03
N VAL A 237 -7.16 18.20 -1.79
CA VAL A 237 -7.48 19.51 -2.38
C VAL A 237 -8.35 20.24 -1.37
N GLY A 238 -7.81 21.30 -0.78
CA GLY A 238 -8.51 22.19 0.13
C GLY A 238 -8.60 23.60 -0.43
N TYR A 239 -9.45 24.43 0.15
CA TYR A 239 -9.39 25.87 -0.01
C TYR A 239 -8.75 26.45 1.25
N THR A 240 -7.79 27.34 1.08
CA THR A 240 -7.22 28.15 2.17
C THR A 240 -7.42 29.62 1.85
N ILE A 241 -7.51 30.47 2.86
CA ILE A 241 -7.56 31.92 2.66
C ILE A 241 -6.17 32.45 2.98
N ASP A 242 -5.57 33.18 2.04
CA ASP A 242 -4.31 33.85 2.29
C ASP A 242 -4.48 34.87 3.43
N PRO A 243 -3.73 34.76 4.54
CA PRO A 243 -3.86 35.67 5.67
C PRO A 243 -3.50 37.13 5.32
N ILE A 244 -2.72 37.36 4.25
CA ILE A 244 -2.28 38.70 3.85
C ILE A 244 -3.27 39.32 2.86
N SER A 245 -3.62 38.59 1.79
CA SER A 245 -4.49 39.13 0.73
C SER A 245 -5.99 38.90 0.94
N LYS A 246 -6.37 38.07 1.93
CA LYS A 246 -7.76 37.63 2.20
C LYS A 246 -8.49 37.05 0.97
N LYS A 247 -7.74 36.55 -0.02
CA LYS A 247 -8.30 35.90 -1.22
C LYS A 247 -8.35 34.38 -1.03
N PRO A 248 -9.38 33.70 -1.57
CA PRO A 248 -9.42 32.25 -1.59
C PRO A 248 -8.30 31.72 -2.50
N MET A 249 -7.51 30.79 -1.97
CA MET A 249 -6.46 30.07 -2.69
C MET A 249 -6.78 28.59 -2.69
N LEU A 250 -6.60 27.96 -3.84
CA LEU A 250 -6.63 26.50 -3.94
C LEU A 250 -5.35 25.95 -3.32
N SER A 251 -5.46 25.07 -2.32
CA SER A 251 -4.31 24.37 -1.73
C SER A 251 -4.35 22.90 -2.14
N VAL A 252 -3.22 22.41 -2.62
CA VAL A 252 -3.04 20.99 -2.94
C VAL A 252 -1.98 20.46 -1.98
N ARG A 253 -2.39 19.65 -1.02
CA ARG A 253 -1.47 18.99 -0.09
C ARG A 253 -1.21 17.56 -0.56
N ILE A 254 0.06 17.27 -0.85
CA ILE A 254 0.53 15.93 -1.19
C ILE A 254 1.30 15.40 0.01
N THR A 255 0.87 14.27 0.56
CA THR A 255 1.55 13.58 1.66
C THR A 255 2.30 12.39 1.08
N PHE A 256 3.63 12.38 1.23
CA PHE A 256 4.52 11.33 0.75
C PHE A 256 4.73 10.26 1.82
#